data_AF-A0A660SAD2-F1
#
_entry.id   AF-A0A660SAD2-F1
#
_cell.length_a   1.000
_cell.length_b   1.000
_cell.length_c   1.000
_cell.angle_alpha   90.00
_cell.angle_beta   90.00
_cell.angle_gamma   90.00
#
_symmetry.space_group_name_H-M   'P 1'
#
loop_
_entity.id
_entity.type
_entity.pdbx_description
1 polymer ?
#
loop_
_entity_poly.entity_id
_entity_poly.type
_entity_poly.pdbx_seq_one_letter_code
_entity_poly.pdbx_strand_id
1 'polypeptide(L)' 'MWFIIFPLIFALLCLYIAEKKGRDKWLGFLLGFLFGIFALIGYLIVKKVKKCPACGQKIPFEAKICPYCETLLKTSK' A
#
# COMPACT_ATOMS: atom_id res chain seq x y z
N MET A 1 30.27 -2.83 9.02
CA MET A 1 29.23 -3.83 8.65
C MET A 1 27.79 -3.42 9.00
N TRP A 2 27.55 -2.44 9.88
CA TRP A 2 26.19 -2.00 10.28
C TRP A 2 25.36 -1.30 9.18
N PHE A 3 26.03 -0.65 8.23
CA PHE A 3 25.40 0.10 7.13
C PHE A 3 24.55 -0.74 6.17
N ILE A 4 24.78 -2.06 6.11
CA ILE A 4 24.03 -2.97 5.23
C ILE A 4 22.91 -3.66 6.02
N ILE A 5 23.14 -3.95 7.31
CA ILE A 5 22.18 -4.65 8.17
C ILE A 5 20.94 -3.78 8.39
N PHE A 6 21.12 -2.48 8.65
CA PHE A 6 20.03 -1.55 8.89
C PHE A 6 19.03 -1.47 7.71
N PRO A 7 19.44 -1.16 6.46
CA PRO A 7 18.52 -1.11 5.33
C PRO A 7 17.91 -2.48 5.00
N LEU A 8 18.61 -3.58 5.27
CA LEU A 8 18.08 -4.94 5.06
C LEU A 8 16.86 -5.20 5.97
N ILE A 9 16.90 -4.75 7.23
CA ILE A 9 15.78 -4.87 8.17
C ILE A 9 14.57 -4.06 7.67
N PHE A 10 14.78 -2.82 7.23
CA PHE A 10 13.70 -1.99 6.67
C PHE A 10 13.11 -2.57 5.39
N ALA A 11 13.95 -3.16 4.53
CA ALA A 11 13.50 -3.83 3.31
C ALA A 11 12.61 -5.04 3.63
N LEU A 12 12.98 -5.86 4.63
CA LEU A 12 12.17 -6.98 5.10
C LEU A 12 10.85 -6.54 5.72
N LEU A 13 10.86 -5.46 6.54
CA LEU A 13 9.65 -4.88 7.10
C LEU A 13 8.70 -4.37 6.01
N CYS A 14 9.23 -3.66 5.01
CA CYS A 14 8.42 -3.19 3.87
C CYS A 14 7.84 -4.36 3.06
N LEU A 15 8.61 -5.44 2.87
CA LEU A 15 8.13 -6.66 2.20
C LEU A 15 6.97 -7.30 2.98
N TYR A 16 7.11 -7.44 4.29
CA TYR A 16 6.05 -7.99 5.15
C TYR A 16 4.77 -7.14 5.13
N ILE A 17 4.90 -5.81 5.25
CA ILE A 17 3.75 -4.90 5.19
C ILE A 17 3.12 -4.93 3.78
N ALA A 18 3.92 -5.10 2.73
CA ALA A 18 3.43 -5.19 1.36
C ALA A 18 2.60 -6.45 1.10
N GLU A 19 3.04 -7.57 1.66
CA GLU A 19 2.31 -8.83 1.60
C GLU A 19 0.98 -8.76 2.35
N LYS A 20 0.98 -8.19 3.56
CA LYS A 20 -0.27 -7.96 4.33
C LYS A 20 -1.23 -7.03 3.62
N LYS A 21 -0.71 -5.96 3.00
CA LYS A 21 -1.52 -5.06 2.19
C LYS A 21 -1.89 -5.64 0.84
N GLY A 22 -1.40 -6.81 0.41
CA GLY A 22 -1.69 -7.41 -0.90
C GLY A 22 -1.31 -6.49 -2.07
N ARG A 23 -0.13 -5.89 -2.00
CA ARG A 23 0.51 -5.06 -3.04
C ARG A 23 1.76 -5.78 -3.55
N ASP A 24 2.38 -5.23 -4.59
CA ASP A 24 3.59 -5.79 -5.18
C ASP A 24 4.73 -5.86 -4.16
N LYS A 25 5.08 -7.10 -3.77
CA LYS A 25 6.12 -7.40 -2.77
C LYS A 25 7.48 -6.84 -3.21
N TRP A 26 7.77 -6.91 -4.51
CA TRP A 26 8.99 -6.41 -5.14
C TRP A 26 9.16 -4.90 -4.99
N LEU A 27 8.09 -4.12 -5.20
CA LEU A 27 8.10 -2.67 -5.03
C LEU A 27 8.37 -2.27 -3.58
N GLY A 28 7.75 -2.97 -2.61
CA GLY A 28 7.97 -2.72 -1.19
C GLY A 28 9.42 -2.98 -0.76
N PHE A 29 10.00 -4.10 -1.21
CA PHE A 29 11.39 -4.44 -0.90
C PHE A 29 12.39 -3.47 -1.56
N LEU A 30 12.22 -3.17 -2.85
CA LEU A 30 13.14 -2.30 -3.59
C LEU A 30 13.12 -0.86 -3.06
N LEU A 31 11.94 -0.31 -2.77
CA LEU A 31 11.85 1.01 -2.13
C LEU A 31 12.40 0.98 -0.70
N GLY A 32 12.09 -0.04 0.09
CA GLY A 32 12.57 -0.18 1.47
C GLY A 32 14.09 -0.27 1.56
N PHE A 33 14.73 -0.95 0.61
CA PHE A 33 16.18 -1.07 0.54
C PHE A 33 16.85 0.23 0.07
N LEU A 34 16.26 0.92 -0.93
CA LEU A 34 16.87 2.10 -1.55
C LEU A 34 16.63 3.40 -0.75
N PHE A 35 15.44 3.56 -0.17
CA PHE A 35 15.01 4.77 0.55
C PHE A 35 14.81 4.56 2.07
N GLY A 36 14.99 3.34 2.57
CA GLY A 36 15.00 3.05 4.01
C GLY A 36 13.71 3.43 4.72
N ILE A 37 13.84 4.22 5.78
CA ILE A 37 12.72 4.65 6.63
C ILE A 37 11.71 5.54 5.88
N PHE A 38 12.14 6.33 4.90
CA PHE A 38 11.24 7.17 4.09
C PHE A 38 10.27 6.32 3.28
N ALA A 39 10.74 5.20 2.73
CA ALA A 39 9.89 4.25 2.04
C ALA A 39 8.84 3.65 2.99
N LEU A 40 9.24 3.28 4.21
CA LEU A 40 8.31 2.73 5.20
C LEU A 40 7.18 3.72 5.54
N ILE A 41 7.52 4.99 5.79
CA ILE A 41 6.54 6.05 6.08
C ILE A 41 5.59 6.24 4.89
N GLY A 42 6.12 6.39 3.68
CA GLY A 42 5.31 6.50 2.46
C GLY A 42 4.40 5.29 2.26
N TYR A 43 4.91 4.09 2.53
CA TYR A 43 4.16 2.85 2.41
C TYR A 43 3.00 2.74 3.41
N LEU A 44 3.16 3.30 4.61
CA LEU A 44 2.11 3.37 5.62
C LEU A 44 1.01 4.37 5.22
N ILE A 45 1.40 5.55 4.72
CA ILE A 45 0.47 6.63 4.32
C ILE A 45 -0.34 6.25 3.08
N VAL A 46 0.28 5.57 2.10
CA VAL A 46 -0.42 5.17 0.87
C VAL A 46 -1.49 4.11 1.19
N LYS A 47 -2.75 4.53 1.11
CA LYS A 47 -3.92 3.65 1.21
C LYS A 47 -4.19 2.95 -0.12
N LYS A 48 -4.72 1.73 -0.03
CA LYS A 48 -5.21 1.02 -1.21
C LYS A 48 -6.39 1.79 -1.81
N VAL A 49 -6.31 2.02 -3.11
CA VAL A 49 -7.43 2.56 -3.89
C VAL A 49 -7.98 1.46 -4.79
N LYS A 50 -9.31 1.42 -4.95
CA LYS A 50 -10.02 0.60 -5.92
C LYS A 50 -10.69 1.51 -6.95
N LYS A 51 -10.96 0.98 -8.14
CA LYS A 51 -11.85 1.65 -9.10
C LYS A 51 -13.30 1.34 -8.73
N CYS A 52 -14.15 2.35 -8.72
CA CYS A 52 -15.59 2.16 -8.57
C CYS A 52 -16.14 1.46 -9.83
N PRO A 53 -16.91 0.38 -9.72
CA PRO A 53 -17.45 -0.34 -10.88
C PRO A 53 -18.56 0.44 -11.61
N ALA A 54 -19.24 1.37 -10.93
CA ALA A 54 -20.31 2.16 -11.52
C ALA A 54 -19.79 3.37 -12.32
N CYS A 55 -18.84 4.13 -11.76
CA CYS A 55 -18.36 5.37 -12.36
C CYS A 55 -16.90 5.34 -12.83
N GLY A 56 -16.14 4.30 -12.51
CA GLY A 56 -14.72 4.18 -12.88
C GLY A 56 -13.73 5.01 -12.05
N GLN A 57 -14.20 5.83 -11.10
CA GLN A 57 -13.34 6.68 -10.28
C GLN A 57 -12.46 5.90 -9.29
N LYS A 58 -11.25 6.42 -9.03
CA LYS A 58 -10.36 5.87 -8.00
C LYS A 58 -10.84 6.32 -6.62
N ILE A 59 -11.25 5.37 -5.81
CA ILE A 59 -11.79 5.57 -4.47
C ILE A 59 -10.99 4.76 -3.45
N PRO A 60 -10.94 5.17 -2.17
CA PRO A 60 -10.26 4.38 -1.15
C PRO A 60 -10.94 3.02 -0.99
N PHE A 61 -10.16 1.96 -0.76
CA PHE A 61 -10.69 0.60 -0.65
C PHE A 61 -11.69 0.45 0.51
N GLU A 62 -11.48 1.24 1.56
CA GLU A 62 -12.32 1.34 2.77
C GLU A 62 -13.67 2.04 2.52
N ALA A 63 -13.86 2.71 1.38
CA ALA A 63 -15.13 3.37 1.07
C ALA A 63 -16.27 2.36 0.86
N LYS A 64 -17.34 2.53 1.64
CA LYS A 64 -18.62 1.81 1.51
C LYS A 64 -19.56 2.47 0.50
N ILE A 65 -19.44 3.78 0.31
CA ILE A 65 -20.23 4.59 -0.63
C ILE A 65 -19.25 5.36 -1.49
N CYS A 66 -19.50 5.41 -2.80
CA CYS A 66 -18.66 6.21 -3.70
C CYS A 66 -18.99 7.71 -3.51
N PRO A 67 -18.01 8.59 -3.24
CA PRO A 67 -18.27 10.03 -3.06
C PRO A 67 -18.64 10.76 -4.36
N TYR A 68 -18.49 10.11 -5.52
CA TYR A 68 -18.75 10.73 -6.83
C TYR A 68 -20.09 10.34 -7.42
N CYS A 69 -20.51 9.09 -7.26
CA CYS A 69 -21.75 8.55 -7.83
C CYS A 69 -22.74 8.03 -6.78
N GLU A 70 -22.39 8.11 -5.50
CA GLU A 70 -23.23 7.73 -4.35
C GLU A 70 -23.69 6.26 -4.32
N THR A 71 -23.17 5.44 -5.24
CA THR A 71 -23.50 4.01 -5.30
C THR A 71 -22.90 3.24 -4.13
N LEU A 72 -23.66 2.30 -3.58
CA LEU A 72 -23.22 1.38 -2.54
C LEU A 72 -22.18 0.39 -3.08
N LEU A 73 -20.99 0.41 -2.48
CA LEU A 73 -19.89 -0.48 -2.80
C LEU A 73 -19.98 -1.67 -1.85
N LYS A 74 -20.38 -2.82 -2.40
CA LYS A 74 -20.43 -4.07 -1.63
C LYS A 74 -18.98 -4.48 -1.30
N THR A 75 -18.55 -4.25 -0.07
CA THR A 75 -17.27 -4.79 0.43
C THR A 75 -17.44 -6.30 0.52
N SER A 76 -16.91 -7.04 -0.46
CA SER A 76 -16.76 -8.49 -0.35
C SER A 76 -15.72 -8.75 0.74
N LYS A 77 -16.20 -9.12 1.93
CA LYS A 77 -15.38 -9.60 3.04
C LYS A 77 -14.93 -11.02 2.74
#